data_AF-A0A7C8Z9C7-F1
#
_entry.id   AF-A0A7C8Z9C7-F1
#
_cell.length_a   1.000
_cell.length_b   1.000
_cell.length_c   1.000
_cell.angle_alpha   90.00
_cell.angle_beta   90.00
_cell.angle_gamma   90.00
#
_symmetry.space_group_name_H-M   'P 1'
#
loop_
_entity.id
_entity.type
_entity.pdbx_description
1 polymer ?
#
loop_
_entity_poly.entity_id
_entity_poly.type
_entity_poly.pdbx_seq_one_letter_code
_entity_poly.pdbx_strand_id
1 'polypeptide(L)'
;MADPSMNTTASAADALLTTLLNSMQALGRGFDVTSDIRLLYCKGAPGSRLVQLDEDHRRDMVISDDLVLPSVSVDIECSRGKKTLEATSVCSFHEMSAYFNQKSDLSGAIPLGSFNAMFNFSGNWQADAASTKSLAMVGYFIRLYRLQLAKLQLAMCEEIKAAVPCSWDPAALARQVDECSDAVI
;
A
#
# COMPACT_ATOMS: atom_id res chain seq x y z
N MET A 1 23.38 9.33 36.27
CA MET A 1 22.16 8.50 36.21
C MET A 1 21.42 8.93 34.95
N ALA A 2 21.55 8.16 33.87
CA ALA A 2 20.92 8.49 32.59
C ALA A 2 19.40 8.28 32.72
N ASP A 3 18.61 9.26 32.28
CA ASP A 3 17.16 9.21 32.32
C ASP A 3 16.65 8.16 31.31
N PRO A 4 15.98 7.06 31.74
CA PRO A 4 15.52 6.00 30.86
C PRO A 4 14.45 6.46 29.84
N SER A 5 13.85 7.64 30.03
CA SER A 5 12.93 8.23 29.06
C SER A 5 13.62 8.63 27.74
N MET A 6 14.87 9.11 27.80
CA MET A 6 15.64 9.59 26.64
C MET A 6 16.04 8.46 25.67
N ASN A 7 16.27 7.24 26.19
CA ASN A 7 16.62 6.09 25.34
C ASN A 7 15.41 5.52 24.60
N THR A 8 14.21 5.67 25.16
CA THR A 8 12.97 5.11 24.58
C THR A 8 12.46 5.98 23.44
N THR A 9 12.59 7.31 23.56
CA THR A 9 12.16 8.26 22.52
C THR A 9 13.08 8.23 21.29
N ALA A 10 14.40 8.14 21.49
CA ALA A 10 15.36 7.99 20.39
C ALA A 10 15.08 6.70 19.58
N SER A 11 14.83 5.59 20.26
CA SER A 11 14.48 4.32 19.60
C SER A 11 13.15 4.38 18.83
N ALA A 12 12.16 5.14 19.32
CA ALA A 12 10.88 5.31 18.63
C ALA A 12 10.99 6.21 17.39
N ALA A 13 11.79 7.29 17.47
CA ALA A 13 12.08 8.15 16.34
C ALA A 13 12.83 7.39 15.23
N ASP A 14 13.80 6.56 15.59
CA ASP A 14 14.54 5.72 14.64
C ASP A 14 13.64 4.68 13.96
N ALA A 15 12.74 4.04 14.71
CA ALA A 15 11.77 3.10 14.17
C ALA A 15 10.78 3.79 13.22
N LEU A 16 10.32 5.00 13.57
CA LEU A 16 9.46 5.81 12.72
C LEU A 16 10.19 6.23 11.44
N LEU A 17 11.43 6.72 11.54
CA LEU A 17 12.26 7.08 10.40
C LEU A 17 12.43 5.90 9.44
N THR A 18 12.78 4.73 9.98
CA THR A 18 12.94 3.50 9.21
C THR A 18 11.64 3.13 8.50
N THR A 19 10.50 3.23 9.20
CA THR A 19 9.18 2.95 8.61
C THR A 19 8.81 3.92 7.50
N LEU A 20 9.13 5.21 7.65
CA LEU A 20 8.90 6.23 6.64
C LEU A 20 9.78 6.01 5.41
N LEU A 21 11.06 5.69 5.60
CA LEU A 21 12.00 5.36 4.53
C LEU A 21 11.53 4.13 3.73
N ASN A 22 11.12 3.07 4.42
CA ASN A 22 10.60 1.87 3.78
C ASN A 22 9.30 2.17 2.99
N SER A 23 8.39 2.96 3.58
CA SER A 23 7.16 3.40 2.90
C SER A 23 7.46 4.25 1.66
N MET A 24 8.44 5.15 1.75
CA MET A 24 8.85 6.02 0.64
C MET A 24 9.50 5.23 -0.51
N GLN A 25 10.27 4.18 -0.18
CA GLN A 25 10.81 3.25 -1.16
C GLN A 25 9.74 2.37 -1.80
N ALA A 26 8.61 2.15 -1.12
CA ALA A 26 7.49 1.36 -1.62
C ALA A 26 6.60 2.09 -2.64
N LEU A 27 6.50 3.43 -2.56
CA LEU A 27 5.70 4.20 -3.50
C LEU A 27 6.09 3.91 -4.96
N GLY A 28 5.13 3.82 -5.86
CA GLY A 28 5.41 3.55 -7.26
C GLY A 28 5.94 2.13 -7.56
N ARG A 29 6.05 1.25 -6.56
CA ARG A 29 6.35 -0.17 -6.77
C ARG A 29 5.08 -0.94 -7.09
N GLY A 30 5.28 -2.10 -7.71
CA GLY A 30 4.20 -3.04 -7.96
C GLY A 30 3.69 -3.71 -6.68
N PHE A 31 2.39 -3.97 -6.64
CA PHE A 31 1.71 -4.65 -5.54
C PHE A 31 0.65 -5.63 -6.06
N ASP A 32 0.59 -6.79 -5.41
CA ASP A 32 -0.42 -7.81 -5.69
C ASP A 32 -1.68 -7.54 -4.87
N VAL A 33 -2.74 -7.08 -5.54
CA VAL A 33 -4.01 -6.71 -4.89
C VAL A 33 -4.73 -7.90 -4.26
N THR A 34 -4.37 -9.13 -4.63
CA THR A 34 -4.89 -10.37 -4.04
C THR A 34 -4.16 -10.74 -2.74
N SER A 35 -3.05 -10.07 -2.45
CA SER A 35 -2.30 -10.17 -1.21
C SER A 35 -2.72 -9.12 -0.17
N ASP A 36 -2.26 -9.27 1.06
CA ASP A 36 -2.48 -8.33 2.15
C ASP A 36 -1.66 -7.03 1.96
N ILE A 37 -2.10 -5.92 2.55
CA ILE A 37 -1.56 -4.55 2.36
C ILE A 37 -0.15 -4.31 2.91
N ARG A 38 0.48 -5.33 3.50
CA ARG A 38 1.80 -5.18 4.14
C ARG A 38 2.87 -4.97 3.08
N LEU A 39 3.83 -4.08 3.36
CA LEU A 39 4.94 -3.77 2.45
C LEU A 39 5.78 -5.00 2.04
N LEU A 40 5.72 -6.09 2.81
CA LEU A 40 6.38 -7.35 2.46
C LEU A 40 5.85 -7.98 1.17
N TYR A 41 4.65 -7.60 0.72
CA TYR A 41 4.03 -8.06 -0.53
C TYR A 41 4.29 -7.11 -1.71
N CYS A 42 5.17 -6.10 -1.55
CA CYS A 42 5.63 -5.28 -2.67
C CYS A 42 6.46 -6.12 -3.64
N LYS A 43 6.08 -6.12 -4.92
CA LYS A 43 6.77 -6.82 -6.02
C LYS A 43 7.96 -6.01 -6.55
N GLY A 44 8.85 -6.69 -7.27
CA GLY A 44 10.09 -6.12 -7.82
C GLY A 44 11.29 -6.13 -6.86
N ALA A 45 12.47 -5.82 -7.38
CA ALA A 45 13.69 -5.70 -6.60
C ALA A 45 13.65 -4.48 -5.65
N PRO A 46 14.42 -4.47 -4.56
CA PRO A 46 14.59 -3.26 -3.74
C PRO A 46 15.02 -2.07 -4.60
N GLY A 47 14.22 -1.00 -4.60
CA GLY A 47 14.46 0.21 -5.39
C GLY A 47 13.90 0.19 -6.82
N SER A 48 13.37 -0.93 -7.33
CA SER A 48 12.70 -0.94 -8.64
C SER A 48 11.29 -0.34 -8.53
N ARG A 49 10.92 0.61 -9.40
CA ARG A 49 9.57 1.20 -9.47
C ARG A 49 8.95 0.95 -10.85
N LEU A 50 7.63 0.84 -10.88
CA LEU A 50 6.84 0.76 -12.12
C LEU A 50 6.62 2.14 -12.74
N VAL A 51 6.67 3.19 -11.92
CA VAL A 51 6.50 4.58 -12.32
C VAL A 51 7.76 5.38 -12.06
N GLN A 52 8.03 6.36 -12.93
CA GLN A 52 9.15 7.27 -12.82
C GLN A 52 8.88 8.36 -11.79
N LEU A 53 9.84 8.58 -10.91
CA LEU A 53 9.87 9.74 -10.00
C LEU A 53 11.01 10.66 -10.39
N ASP A 54 10.85 11.94 -10.07
CA ASP A 54 11.93 12.91 -10.19
C ASP A 54 13.02 12.64 -9.12
N GLU A 55 14.10 12.00 -9.53
CA GLU A 55 15.25 11.70 -8.67
C GLU A 55 16.29 12.84 -8.64
N ASP A 56 16.23 13.78 -9.60
CA ASP A 56 17.15 14.92 -9.67
C ASP A 56 16.75 16.03 -8.70
N HIS A 57 15.45 16.19 -8.45
CA HIS A 57 14.90 17.19 -7.53
C HIS A 57 14.43 16.53 -6.23
N ARG A 58 15.29 16.57 -5.22
CA ARG A 58 15.04 15.99 -3.89
C ARG A 58 15.16 17.05 -2.80
N ARG A 59 14.41 16.87 -1.72
CA ARG A 59 14.37 17.76 -0.56
C ARG A 59 14.27 16.98 0.74
N ASP A 60 14.76 17.58 1.81
CA ASP A 60 14.52 17.06 3.16
C ASP A 60 13.15 17.55 3.64
N MET A 61 12.35 16.64 4.20
CA MET A 61 11.01 16.94 4.71
C MET A 61 11.00 16.84 6.24
N VAL A 62 10.66 17.94 6.91
CA VAL A 62 10.46 17.95 8.36
C VAL A 62 9.15 17.22 8.68
N ILE A 63 9.23 16.15 9.46
CA ILE A 63 8.10 15.29 9.86
C ILE A 63 7.59 15.70 11.25
N SER A 64 8.52 15.94 12.17
CA SER A 64 8.29 16.52 13.51
C SER A 64 9.51 17.34 13.91
N ASP A 65 9.43 18.05 15.05
CA ASP A 65 10.49 18.95 15.55
C ASP A 65 11.87 18.27 15.65
N ASP A 66 11.89 16.96 15.82
CA ASP A 66 13.07 16.11 16.01
C ASP A 66 13.31 15.10 14.87
N LEU A 67 12.45 15.09 13.84
CA LEU A 67 12.51 14.08 12.78
C LEU A 67 12.46 14.72 11.39
N VAL A 68 13.50 14.44 10.61
CA VAL A 68 13.61 14.83 9.21
C VAL A 68 13.67 13.57 8.36
N LEU A 69 12.79 13.51 7.34
CA LEU A 69 12.85 12.49 6.30
C LEU A 69 13.74 13.03 5.16
N PRO A 70 14.92 12.44 4.93
CA PRO A 70 15.88 13.00 4.00
C PRO A 70 15.57 12.62 2.54
N SER A 71 16.07 13.42 1.61
CA SER A 71 16.15 13.07 0.18
C SER A 71 14.82 12.59 -0.41
N VAL A 72 13.72 13.27 -0.09
CA VAL A 72 12.39 12.99 -0.61
C VAL A 72 12.24 13.64 -1.98
N SER A 73 11.83 12.87 -2.99
CA SER A 73 11.50 13.42 -4.32
C SER A 73 10.41 14.49 -4.19
N VAL A 74 10.47 15.53 -5.02
CA VAL A 74 9.40 16.53 -5.13
C VAL A 74 8.03 15.92 -5.50
N ASP A 75 8.03 14.72 -6.08
CA ASP A 75 6.83 13.98 -6.48
C ASP A 75 6.17 13.23 -5.31
N ILE A 76 6.75 13.28 -4.13
CA ILE A 76 6.22 12.63 -2.93
C ILE A 76 5.74 13.70 -1.94
N GLU A 77 4.50 13.52 -1.50
CA GLU A 77 3.91 14.26 -0.39
C GLU A 77 3.84 13.39 0.84
N CYS A 78 4.07 14.00 2.00
CA CYS A 78 3.88 13.37 3.30
C CYS A 78 2.97 14.27 4.14
N SER A 79 1.92 13.69 4.70
CA SER A 79 0.97 14.37 5.58
C SER A 79 0.77 13.58 6.87
N ARG A 80 0.44 14.27 7.96
CA ARG A 80 0.16 13.61 9.24
C ARG A 80 -1.16 12.83 9.15
N GLY A 81 -1.12 11.58 9.56
CA GLY A 81 -2.28 10.71 9.57
C GLY A 81 -3.27 11.07 10.68
N LYS A 82 -4.45 10.46 10.62
CA LYS A 82 -5.54 10.67 11.59
C LYS A 82 -5.89 9.37 12.29
N LYS A 83 -6.31 9.50 13.54
CA LYS A 83 -6.95 8.42 14.28
C LYS A 83 -8.42 8.36 13.86
N THR A 84 -8.88 7.22 13.38
CA THR A 84 -10.26 7.02 12.95
C THR A 84 -10.86 5.77 13.58
N LEU A 85 -12.08 5.89 14.08
CA LEU A 85 -12.92 4.75 14.38
C LEU A 85 -13.75 4.47 13.13
N GLU A 86 -13.68 3.25 12.64
CA GLU A 86 -14.42 2.81 11.47
C GLU A 86 -15.29 1.64 11.87
N ALA A 87 -16.59 1.76 11.61
CA ALA A 87 -17.57 0.74 11.89
C ALA A 87 -18.51 0.60 10.70
N THR A 88 -18.85 -0.63 10.34
CA THR A 88 -19.86 -0.92 9.32
C THR A 88 -21.12 -1.45 9.98
N SER A 89 -22.27 -1.26 9.34
CA SER A 89 -23.44 -2.08 9.65
C SER A 89 -23.19 -3.53 9.27
N VAL A 90 -24.08 -4.42 9.72
CA VAL A 90 -24.12 -5.81 9.22
C VAL A 90 -24.45 -5.77 7.73
N CYS A 91 -23.63 -6.41 6.91
CA CYS A 91 -23.80 -6.48 5.47
C CYS A 91 -23.42 -7.86 4.91
N SER A 92 -23.70 -8.08 3.63
CA SER A 92 -23.32 -9.28 2.91
C SER A 92 -21.82 -9.33 2.59
N PHE A 93 -21.35 -10.50 2.17
CA PHE A 93 -19.97 -10.68 1.69
C PHE A 93 -19.61 -9.68 0.59
N HIS A 94 -20.48 -9.52 -0.41
CA HIS A 94 -20.22 -8.64 -1.56
C HIS A 94 -20.23 -7.16 -1.17
N GLU A 95 -21.11 -6.73 -0.28
CA GLU A 95 -21.13 -5.35 0.22
C GLU A 95 -19.86 -5.02 1.02
N MET A 96 -19.43 -5.93 1.90
CA MET A 96 -18.18 -5.75 2.65
C MET A 96 -16.96 -5.78 1.72
N SER A 97 -16.92 -6.70 0.75
CA SER A 97 -15.86 -6.72 -0.25
C SER A 97 -15.81 -5.42 -1.05
N ALA A 98 -16.96 -4.92 -1.52
CA ALA A 98 -17.02 -3.65 -2.24
C ALA A 98 -16.54 -2.47 -1.38
N TYR A 99 -16.85 -2.47 -0.08
CA TYR A 99 -16.34 -1.47 0.86
C TYR A 99 -14.81 -1.47 0.96
N PHE A 100 -14.18 -2.65 1.01
CA PHE A 100 -12.71 -2.75 0.99
C PHE A 100 -12.13 -2.31 -0.36
N ASN A 101 -12.75 -2.69 -1.48
CA ASN A 101 -12.31 -2.30 -2.82
C ASN A 101 -12.33 -0.77 -2.99
N GLN A 102 -13.43 -0.14 -2.59
CA GLN A 102 -13.59 1.32 -2.65
C GLN A 102 -12.55 2.05 -1.80
N LYS A 103 -12.18 1.50 -0.63
CA LYS A 103 -11.12 2.08 0.21
C LYS A 103 -9.74 2.06 -0.43
N SER A 104 -9.51 1.15 -1.36
CA SER A 104 -8.28 1.04 -2.14
C SER A 104 -8.36 1.75 -3.49
N ASP A 105 -9.40 2.58 -3.71
CA ASP A 105 -9.68 3.26 -4.98
C ASP A 105 -9.84 2.28 -6.17
N LEU A 106 -10.19 1.03 -5.89
CA LEU A 106 -10.43 0.00 -6.88
C LEU A 106 -11.93 -0.22 -7.07
N SER A 107 -12.34 -0.38 -8.33
CA SER A 107 -13.70 -0.76 -8.69
C SER A 107 -13.73 -2.21 -9.17
N GLY A 108 -14.71 -2.99 -8.74
CA GLY A 108 -14.82 -4.39 -9.15
C GLY A 108 -15.49 -5.27 -8.09
N ALA A 109 -15.89 -6.47 -8.53
CA ALA A 109 -16.55 -7.47 -7.69
C ALA A 109 -15.58 -8.49 -7.08
N ILE A 110 -14.29 -8.45 -7.47
CA ILE A 110 -13.27 -9.37 -6.97
C ILE A 110 -12.79 -8.87 -5.60
N PRO A 111 -12.82 -9.70 -4.55
CA PRO A 111 -12.35 -9.28 -3.23
C PRO A 111 -10.84 -9.13 -3.16
N LEU A 112 -10.38 -8.06 -2.53
CA LEU A 112 -8.96 -7.81 -2.29
C LEU A 112 -8.39 -8.76 -1.22
N GLY A 113 -7.08 -8.99 -1.27
CA GLY A 113 -6.37 -9.76 -0.25
C GLY A 113 -6.45 -9.12 1.13
N SER A 114 -6.57 -7.79 1.20
CA SER A 114 -6.79 -7.05 2.45
C SER A 114 -8.11 -7.42 3.13
N PHE A 115 -9.17 -7.58 2.35
CA PHE A 115 -10.47 -8.06 2.83
C PHE A 115 -10.36 -9.53 3.28
N ASN A 116 -9.69 -10.37 2.48
CA ASN A 116 -9.51 -11.77 2.81
C ASN A 116 -8.71 -11.94 4.11
N ALA A 117 -7.64 -11.17 4.29
CA ALA A 117 -6.82 -11.18 5.50
C ALA A 117 -7.60 -10.71 6.73
N MET A 118 -8.42 -9.65 6.60
CA MET A 118 -9.21 -9.12 7.71
C MET A 118 -10.18 -10.15 8.31
N PHE A 119 -10.81 -10.96 7.44
CA PHE A 119 -11.83 -11.94 7.85
C PHE A 119 -11.33 -13.39 7.85
N ASN A 120 -10.04 -13.60 7.60
CA ASN A 120 -9.41 -14.92 7.50
C ASN A 120 -10.07 -15.82 6.44
N PHE A 121 -10.38 -15.25 5.27
CA PHE A 121 -10.90 -15.98 4.12
C PHE A 121 -9.80 -16.68 3.33
N SER A 122 -10.20 -17.74 2.62
CA SER A 122 -9.28 -18.59 1.87
C SER A 122 -8.77 -17.95 0.57
N GLY A 123 -9.52 -16.99 0.04
CA GLY A 123 -9.28 -16.38 -1.28
C GLY A 123 -10.08 -17.04 -2.40
N ASN A 124 -10.73 -18.18 -2.15
CA ASN A 124 -11.75 -18.73 -3.04
C ASN A 124 -13.09 -18.02 -2.76
N TRP A 125 -13.25 -16.84 -3.37
CA TRP A 125 -14.36 -15.95 -3.05
C TRP A 125 -15.75 -16.58 -3.25
N GLN A 126 -15.94 -17.52 -4.18
CA GLN A 126 -17.23 -18.19 -4.34
C GLN A 126 -17.58 -19.05 -3.13
N ALA A 127 -16.61 -19.82 -2.63
CA ALA A 127 -16.79 -20.67 -1.44
C ALA A 127 -16.90 -19.82 -0.17
N ASP A 128 -16.04 -18.80 -0.04
CA ASP A 128 -16.05 -17.88 1.09
C ASP A 128 -17.39 -17.10 1.15
N ALA A 129 -17.90 -16.64 0.00
CA ALA A 129 -19.21 -15.97 -0.07
C ALA A 129 -20.37 -16.92 0.28
N ALA A 130 -20.38 -18.14 -0.26
CA ALA A 130 -21.44 -19.12 -0.01
C ALA A 130 -21.52 -19.56 1.47
N SER A 131 -20.37 -19.58 2.16
CA SER A 131 -20.28 -19.94 3.57
C SER A 131 -20.49 -18.76 4.53
N THR A 132 -20.51 -17.53 4.01
CA THR A 132 -20.64 -16.31 4.81
C THR A 132 -22.07 -15.82 4.86
N LYS A 133 -22.69 -15.87 6.05
CA LYS A 133 -24.04 -15.34 6.25
C LYS A 133 -24.08 -13.81 6.25
N SER A 134 -23.17 -13.19 7.00
CA SER A 134 -23.14 -11.73 7.21
C SER A 134 -21.82 -11.32 7.84
N LEU A 135 -21.37 -10.11 7.53
CA LEU A 135 -20.13 -9.53 8.05
C LEU A 135 -20.41 -8.16 8.69
N ALA A 136 -19.55 -7.80 9.64
CA ALA A 136 -19.47 -6.46 10.19
C ALA A 136 -18.03 -6.21 10.63
N MET A 137 -17.61 -4.95 10.61
CA MET A 137 -16.27 -4.54 11.00
C MET A 137 -16.37 -3.38 11.98
N VAL A 138 -15.56 -3.44 13.04
CA VAL A 138 -15.27 -2.29 13.91
C VAL A 138 -13.76 -2.27 14.13
N GLY A 139 -13.12 -1.17 13.77
CA GLY A 139 -11.67 -1.02 13.85
C GLY A 139 -11.26 0.39 14.26
N TYR A 140 -10.23 0.49 15.11
CA TYR A 140 -9.60 1.74 15.48
C TYR A 140 -8.26 1.89 14.76
N PHE A 141 -8.21 2.79 13.78
CA PHE A 141 -7.08 2.99 12.90
C PHE A 141 -6.24 4.17 13.37
N ILE A 142 -4.97 3.92 13.68
CA ILE A 142 -4.00 4.96 14.04
C ILE A 142 -3.03 5.14 12.88
N ARG A 143 -3.40 6.00 11.92
CA ARG A 143 -2.48 6.38 10.83
C ARG A 143 -1.51 7.42 11.36
N LEU A 144 -0.21 7.11 11.33
CA LEU A 144 0.84 8.04 11.78
C LEU A 144 1.10 9.10 10.72
N TYR A 145 1.41 8.66 9.50
CA TYR A 145 1.67 9.50 8.33
C TYR A 145 1.07 8.85 7.09
N ARG A 146 0.77 9.68 6.09
CA ARG A 146 0.38 9.26 4.75
C ARG A 146 1.39 9.81 3.76
N LEU A 147 2.13 8.91 3.14
CA LEU A 147 2.96 9.22 1.99
C LEU A 147 2.17 8.91 0.72
N GLN A 148 2.21 9.80 -0.26
CA GLN A 148 1.51 9.63 -1.53
C GLN A 148 2.30 10.26 -2.67
N LEU A 149 2.04 9.79 -3.88
CA LEU A 149 2.53 10.44 -5.10
C LEU A 149 1.69 11.68 -5.39
N ALA A 150 2.34 12.83 -5.55
CA ALA A 150 1.71 14.13 -5.78
C ALA A 150 1.19 14.29 -7.22
N LYS A 151 1.86 13.64 -8.18
CA LYS A 151 1.51 13.67 -9.60
C LYS A 151 0.49 12.57 -9.91
N LEU A 152 -0.64 12.96 -10.50
CA LEU A 152 -1.65 12.03 -11.02
C LEU A 152 -1.23 11.37 -12.35
N GLN A 153 -0.34 11.99 -13.11
CA GLN A 153 0.18 11.48 -14.38
C GLN A 153 1.67 11.15 -14.21
N LEU A 154 1.94 9.93 -13.77
CA LEU A 154 3.30 9.40 -13.70
C LEU A 154 3.59 8.58 -14.96
N ALA A 155 4.76 8.81 -15.55
CA ALA A 155 5.20 8.00 -16.68
C ALA A 155 5.57 6.60 -16.18
N MET A 156 5.03 5.57 -16.83
CA MET A 156 5.45 4.19 -16.58
C MET A 156 6.88 4.01 -17.10
N CYS A 157 7.70 3.24 -16.39
CA CYS A 157 9.07 2.93 -16.82
C CYS A 157 9.07 2.19 -18.18
N GLU A 158 10.02 2.51 -19.05
CA GLU A 158 10.06 1.97 -20.42
C GLU A 158 10.31 0.46 -20.43
N GLU A 159 11.09 -0.05 -19.47
CA GLU A 159 11.34 -1.48 -19.30
C GLU A 159 10.03 -2.24 -19.03
N ILE A 160 9.14 -1.65 -18.23
CA ILE A 160 7.83 -2.23 -17.93
C ILE A 160 6.93 -2.16 -19.16
N LYS A 161 6.92 -1.03 -19.89
CA LYS A 161 6.15 -0.91 -21.14
C LYS A 161 6.58 -1.96 -22.17
N ALA A 162 7.88 -2.21 -22.29
CA ALA A 162 8.44 -3.20 -23.19
C ALA A 162 8.11 -4.65 -22.78
N ALA A 163 7.90 -4.90 -21.49
CA ALA A 163 7.53 -6.22 -20.98
C ALA A 163 6.04 -6.55 -21.18
N VAL A 164 5.17 -5.54 -21.36
CA VAL A 164 3.74 -5.77 -21.59
C VAL A 164 3.52 -6.45 -22.95
N PRO A 165 2.88 -7.63 -23.00
CA PRO A 165 2.59 -8.31 -24.26
C PRO A 165 1.72 -7.46 -25.19
N CYS A 166 2.07 -7.39 -26.48
CA CYS A 166 1.28 -6.64 -27.47
C CYS A 166 -0.01 -7.36 -27.92
N SER A 167 -0.27 -8.56 -27.41
CA SER A 167 -1.43 -9.39 -27.74
C SER A 167 -2.01 -10.04 -26.49
N TRP A 168 -3.29 -10.40 -26.53
CA TRP A 168 -3.98 -11.08 -25.44
C TRP A 168 -3.60 -12.57 -25.36
N ASP A 169 -2.38 -12.84 -24.89
CA ASP A 169 -1.91 -14.19 -24.53
C ASP A 169 -2.04 -14.39 -23.01
N PRO A 170 -2.98 -15.24 -22.52
CA PRO A 170 -3.19 -15.46 -21.10
C PRO A 170 -1.92 -15.89 -20.35
N ALA A 171 -1.05 -16.70 -20.97
CA ALA A 171 0.15 -17.21 -20.30
C ALA A 171 1.26 -16.15 -20.18
N ALA A 172 1.38 -15.27 -21.16
CA ALA A 172 2.28 -14.11 -21.07
C ALA A 172 1.75 -13.06 -20.10
N LEU A 173 0.45 -12.79 -20.09
CA LEU A 173 -0.18 -11.86 -19.15
C LEU A 173 -0.05 -12.34 -17.70
N ALA A 174 -0.30 -13.63 -17.43
CA ALA A 174 -0.14 -14.19 -16.09
C ALA A 174 1.30 -14.05 -15.58
N ARG A 175 2.30 -14.34 -16.43
CA ARG A 175 3.71 -14.13 -16.08
C ARG A 175 4.03 -12.66 -15.79
N GLN A 176 3.49 -11.73 -16.58
CA GLN A 176 3.67 -10.30 -16.36
C GLN A 176 3.10 -9.84 -15.01
N VAL A 177 1.94 -10.37 -14.60
CA VAL A 177 1.32 -10.09 -13.30
C VAL A 177 2.16 -10.61 -12.14
N ASP A 178 2.72 -11.82 -12.30
CA ASP A 178 3.60 -12.42 -11.30
C ASP A 178 4.90 -11.62 -11.15
N GLU A 179 5.51 -11.19 -12.26
CA GLU A 179 6.80 -10.49 -12.29
C GLU A 179 6.70 -9.00 -11.94
N CYS A 180 5.70 -8.30 -12.44
CA CYS A 180 5.56 -6.85 -12.28
C CYS A 180 4.57 -6.49 -11.16
N SER A 181 3.27 -6.76 -11.37
CA SER A 181 2.14 -6.64 -10.41
C SER A 181 0.84 -6.28 -11.12
N ASP A 182 -0.28 -6.36 -10.38
CA ASP A 182 -1.60 -5.89 -10.82
C ASP A 182 -1.94 -4.43 -10.44
N ALA A 183 -1.21 -3.84 -9.50
CA ALA A 183 -1.41 -2.46 -9.06
C ALA A 183 -0.10 -1.78 -8.68
N VAL A 184 -0.14 -0.44 -8.60
CA VAL A 184 0.96 0.39 -8.12
C VAL A 184 0.58 0.98 -6.76
N ILE A 185 1.55 1.04 -5.84
CA ILE A 185 1.42 1.70 -4.52
C ILE A 185 1.48 3.21 -4.64
#